data_AF-A0A7S0KCG8-F1
#
_entry.id   AF-A0A7S0KCG8-F1
#
_cell.length_a   1.000
_cell.length_b   1.000
_cell.length_c   1.000
_cell.angle_alpha   90.00
_cell.angle_beta   90.00
_cell.angle_gamma   90.00
#
_symmetry.space_group_name_H-M   'P 1'
#
loop_
_entity.id
_entity.type
_entity.pdbx_description
1 polymer ?
#
loop_
_entity_poly.entity_id
_entity_poly.type
_entity_poly.pdbx_seq_one_letter_code
_entity_poly.pdbx_strand_id
1 'polypeptide(L)'
;NINGGVGAFFHGDAKDCYDNLHVRLKCVPDAALVFSGHEYMLMNLRFSHWLDESDENVATALREVATRRHHSFTTQPSSMAVERRVNPFFRVKERAFLDKIEELYAAMRRSARKKWYRRYVPDWLDRSAFIATVEGPDKRDAEMGKLARKMGQTGPDFADISRDPDEPSAIECVKGIKTCQELIQYRHAIDQATGGGGGAEVDEDE
;
A
#
# COMPACT_ATOMS: atom_id res chain seq x y z
N ASN A 1 -2.32 2.54 -13.27
CA ASN A 1 -3.44 1.65 -12.91
C ASN A 1 -4.14 2.24 -11.70
N ILE A 2 -5.47 2.34 -11.71
CA ILE A 2 -6.31 2.63 -10.52
C ILE A 2 -7.64 1.91 -10.69
N ASN A 3 -8.02 1.18 -9.65
CA ASN A 3 -9.13 0.24 -9.49
C ASN A 3 -8.90 -0.31 -8.06
N GLY A 4 -8.84 0.57 -7.06
CA GLY A 4 -8.44 0.20 -5.69
C GLY A 4 -6.95 -0.14 -5.50
N GLY A 5 -6.05 0.22 -6.43
CA GLY A 5 -4.62 -0.06 -6.32
C GLY A 5 -3.76 0.87 -7.17
N VAL A 6 -2.47 0.54 -7.32
CA VAL A 6 -1.51 1.29 -8.16
C VAL A 6 -0.82 0.38 -9.16
N GLY A 7 -0.17 0.96 -10.16
CA GLY A 7 0.69 0.20 -11.09
C GLY A 7 1.98 -0.26 -10.40
N ALA A 8 2.58 -1.34 -10.89
CA ALA A 8 3.89 -1.75 -10.42
C ALA A 8 4.95 -0.68 -10.73
N PHE A 9 5.92 -0.54 -9.83
CA PHE A 9 6.97 0.48 -9.89
C PHE A 9 8.12 0.01 -10.81
N PHE A 10 7.91 0.09 -12.13
CA PHE A 10 8.95 -0.29 -13.10
C PHE A 10 10.00 0.80 -13.33
N HIS A 11 9.59 2.07 -13.32
CA HIS A 11 10.43 3.23 -13.66
C HIS A 11 10.30 4.39 -12.68
N GLY A 12 9.79 4.14 -11.47
CA GLY A 12 9.63 5.14 -10.42
C GLY A 12 9.67 4.47 -9.05
N ASP A 13 9.57 5.26 -7.99
CA ASP A 13 9.60 4.77 -6.61
C ASP A 13 8.32 5.10 -5.81
N ALA A 14 8.33 4.75 -4.53
CA ALA A 14 7.20 5.02 -3.64
C ALA A 14 6.94 6.52 -3.43
N LYS A 15 7.98 7.37 -3.56
CA LYS A 15 7.84 8.82 -3.49
C LYS A 15 7.13 9.34 -4.73
N ASP A 16 7.50 8.85 -5.93
CA ASP A 16 6.79 9.21 -7.16
C ASP A 16 5.31 8.83 -7.10
N CYS A 17 5.01 7.66 -6.52
CA CYS A 17 3.64 7.22 -6.27
C CYS A 17 2.92 8.17 -5.30
N TYR A 18 3.55 8.53 -4.18
CA TYR A 18 3.00 9.50 -3.23
C TYR A 18 2.69 10.84 -3.90
N ASP A 19 3.65 11.42 -4.64
CA ASP A 19 3.50 12.69 -5.32
C ASP A 19 2.36 12.63 -6.35
N ASN A 20 2.21 11.50 -7.06
CA ASN A 20 1.09 11.32 -7.99
C ASN A 20 -0.27 11.29 -7.28
N LEU A 21 -0.43 10.46 -6.24
CA LEU A 21 -1.72 10.26 -5.59
C LEU A 21 -2.11 11.44 -4.69
N HIS A 22 -1.18 11.90 -3.86
CA HIS A 22 -1.45 12.84 -2.76
C HIS A 22 -1.19 14.29 -3.12
N VAL A 23 -0.44 14.56 -4.19
CA VAL A 23 -0.19 15.93 -4.67
C VAL A 23 -0.93 16.18 -5.98
N ARG A 24 -0.66 15.40 -7.04
CA ARG A 24 -1.23 15.66 -8.37
C ARG A 24 -2.72 15.30 -8.46
N LEU A 25 -3.11 14.13 -7.97
CA LEU A 25 -4.51 13.66 -8.04
C LEU A 25 -5.39 14.24 -6.92
N LYS A 26 -4.83 14.96 -5.94
CA LYS A 26 -5.59 15.61 -4.87
C LYS A 26 -6.59 16.64 -5.41
N CYS A 27 -6.22 17.38 -6.44
CA CYS A 27 -7.05 18.43 -7.02
C CYS A 27 -8.16 17.92 -7.97
N VAL A 28 -8.18 16.61 -8.27
CA VAL A 28 -9.17 16.05 -9.19
C VAL A 28 -10.54 15.95 -8.52
N PRO A 29 -11.64 16.39 -9.15
CA PRO A 29 -12.97 16.31 -8.55
C PRO A 29 -13.38 14.87 -8.23
N ASP A 30 -14.14 14.68 -7.14
CA ASP A 30 -14.68 13.38 -6.71
C ASP A 30 -15.54 12.70 -7.79
N ALA A 31 -16.26 13.49 -8.59
CA ALA A 31 -17.09 13.00 -9.69
C ALA A 31 -16.30 12.57 -10.94
N ALA A 32 -14.98 12.83 -10.98
CA ALA A 32 -14.17 12.43 -12.13
C ALA A 32 -14.15 10.91 -12.27
N LEU A 33 -14.44 10.44 -13.49
CA LEU A 33 -14.44 9.02 -13.81
C LEU A 33 -13.02 8.51 -14.00
N VAL A 34 -12.80 7.28 -13.54
CA VAL A 34 -11.52 6.59 -13.61
C VAL A 34 -11.65 5.40 -14.55
N PHE A 35 -10.86 5.42 -15.61
CA PHE A 35 -10.74 4.34 -16.58
C PHE A 35 -9.38 3.68 -16.42
N SER A 36 -9.36 2.45 -15.94
CA SER A 36 -8.13 1.72 -15.65
C SER A 36 -7.67 0.89 -16.86
N GLY A 37 -6.40 0.51 -16.87
CA GLY A 37 -5.86 -0.36 -17.94
C GLY A 37 -6.20 -1.84 -17.73
N HIS A 38 -6.63 -2.24 -16.52
CA HIS A 38 -6.79 -3.65 -16.15
C HIS A 38 -7.94 -3.90 -15.17
N GLU A 39 -8.62 -5.03 -15.34
CA GLU A 39 -9.74 -5.47 -14.52
C GLU A 39 -9.28 -6.10 -13.19
N TYR A 40 -8.60 -5.30 -12.35
CA TYR A 40 -8.01 -5.74 -11.07
C TYR A 40 -8.79 -5.27 -9.83
N MET A 41 -9.96 -4.63 -9.99
CA MET A 41 -10.68 -4.03 -8.87
C MET A 41 -11.05 -5.04 -7.79
N LEU A 42 -11.54 -6.22 -8.18
CA LEU A 42 -11.88 -7.28 -7.22
C LEU A 42 -10.68 -7.72 -6.37
N MET A 43 -9.54 -7.99 -7.03
CA MET A 43 -8.31 -8.41 -6.37
C MET A 43 -7.77 -7.30 -5.46
N ASN A 44 -7.80 -6.06 -5.91
CA ASN A 44 -7.31 -4.93 -5.15
C ASN A 44 -8.18 -4.62 -3.92
N LEU A 45 -9.51 -4.76 -4.04
CA LEU A 45 -10.44 -4.60 -2.92
C LEU A 45 -10.29 -5.71 -1.88
N ARG A 46 -10.02 -6.96 -2.30
CA ARG A 46 -9.67 -8.04 -1.35
C ARG A 46 -8.44 -7.69 -0.52
N PHE A 47 -7.40 -7.18 -1.18
CA PHE A 47 -6.19 -6.72 -0.49
C PHE A 47 -6.48 -5.55 0.45
N SER A 48 -7.25 -4.56 0.01
CA SER A 48 -7.63 -3.43 0.86
C SER A 48 -8.47 -3.86 2.05
N HIS A 49 -9.38 -4.82 1.87
CA HIS A 49 -10.22 -5.35 2.94
C HIS A 49 -9.41 -6.14 3.95
N TRP A 50 -8.46 -6.95 3.48
CA TRP A 50 -7.54 -7.66 4.37
C TRP A 50 -6.67 -6.71 5.20
N LEU A 51 -6.26 -5.57 4.63
CA LEU A 51 -5.51 -4.55 5.37
C LEU A 51 -6.36 -3.89 6.45
N ASP A 52 -7.66 -3.69 6.21
CA ASP A 52 -8.58 -3.09 7.17
C ASP A 52 -9.98 -3.70 7.03
N GLU A 53 -10.22 -4.77 7.80
CA GLU A 53 -11.49 -5.51 7.77
C GLU A 53 -12.66 -4.70 8.33
N SER A 54 -12.37 -3.63 9.09
CA SER A 54 -13.37 -2.78 9.73
C SER A 54 -13.93 -1.70 8.81
N ASP A 55 -13.30 -1.45 7.66
CA ASP A 55 -13.76 -0.43 6.71
C ASP A 55 -14.97 -0.92 5.90
N GLU A 56 -16.15 -0.44 6.30
CA GLU A 56 -17.42 -0.75 5.63
C GLU A 56 -17.48 -0.26 4.18
N ASN A 57 -16.75 0.80 3.80
CA ASN A 57 -16.73 1.28 2.42
C ASN A 57 -16.04 0.26 1.52
N VAL A 58 -14.90 -0.26 1.96
CA VAL A 58 -14.16 -1.31 1.25
C VAL A 58 -14.97 -2.60 1.20
N ALA A 59 -15.57 -3.03 2.32
CA ALA A 59 -16.40 -4.23 2.37
C ALA A 59 -17.63 -4.15 1.45
N THR A 60 -18.25 -2.98 1.36
CA THR A 60 -19.41 -2.75 0.47
C THR A 60 -18.99 -2.74 -0.99
N ALA A 61 -17.93 -2.02 -1.35
CA ALA A 61 -17.39 -2.01 -2.70
C ALA A 61 -16.94 -3.41 -3.14
N LEU A 62 -16.32 -4.18 -2.25
CA LEU A 62 -15.88 -5.54 -2.51
C LEU A 62 -17.06 -6.46 -2.87
N ARG A 63 -18.16 -6.39 -2.11
CA ARG A 63 -19.38 -7.18 -2.41
C ARG A 63 -19.97 -6.81 -3.76
N GLU A 64 -20.12 -5.52 -4.04
CA GLU A 64 -20.67 -5.05 -5.32
C GLU A 64 -19.81 -5.50 -6.51
N VAL A 65 -18.50 -5.32 -6.40
CA VAL A 65 -17.56 -5.73 -7.45
C VAL A 65 -17.54 -7.25 -7.60
N ALA A 66 -17.59 -8.02 -6.52
CA ALA A 66 -17.68 -9.47 -6.58
C ALA A 66 -18.95 -9.95 -7.31
N THR A 67 -20.11 -9.35 -7.03
CA THR A 67 -21.36 -9.66 -7.74
C THR A 67 -21.27 -9.33 -9.22
N ARG A 68 -20.78 -8.14 -9.58
CA ARG A 68 -20.60 -7.76 -11.00
C ARG A 68 -19.69 -8.74 -11.73
N ARG A 69 -18.55 -9.10 -11.13
CA ARG A 69 -17.59 -10.05 -11.71
C ARG A 69 -18.15 -11.47 -11.81
N HIS A 70 -18.97 -11.91 -10.86
CA HIS A 70 -19.67 -13.19 -10.93
C HIS A 70 -20.59 -13.28 -12.16
N HIS A 71 -21.21 -12.16 -12.54
CA HIS A 71 -22.00 -12.05 -13.76
C HIS A 71 -21.19 -11.62 -14.99
N SER A 72 -19.85 -11.69 -14.94
CA SER A 72 -18.94 -11.31 -16.03
C SER A 72 -19.05 -9.84 -16.50
N PHE A 73 -19.65 -8.95 -15.70
CA PHE A 73 -19.68 -7.53 -15.99
C PHE A 73 -18.33 -6.87 -15.69
N THR A 74 -18.05 -5.75 -16.39
CA THR A 74 -16.90 -4.90 -16.08
C THR A 74 -17.13 -4.11 -14.79
N THR A 75 -16.05 -3.81 -14.07
CA THR A 75 -16.08 -2.94 -12.90
C THR A 75 -15.85 -1.47 -13.27
N GLN A 76 -15.54 -1.20 -14.53
CA GLN A 76 -15.28 0.14 -15.04
C GLN A 76 -16.53 0.83 -15.60
N PRO A 77 -16.55 2.17 -15.60
CA PRO A 77 -15.61 3.06 -14.90
C PRO A 77 -15.88 3.12 -13.39
N SER A 78 -14.84 3.46 -12.61
CA SER A 78 -15.01 3.90 -11.21
C SER A 78 -15.00 5.43 -11.13
N SER A 79 -15.04 6.01 -9.93
CA SER A 79 -14.87 7.45 -9.71
C SER A 79 -13.74 7.75 -8.74
N MET A 80 -13.18 8.96 -8.79
CA MET A 80 -12.16 9.39 -7.84
C MET A 80 -12.65 9.35 -6.39
N ALA A 81 -13.94 9.61 -6.16
CA ALA A 81 -14.55 9.45 -4.84
C ALA A 81 -14.43 8.01 -4.32
N VAL A 82 -14.72 7.03 -5.18
CA VAL A 82 -14.58 5.60 -4.85
C VAL A 82 -13.12 5.26 -4.63
N GLU A 83 -12.23 5.64 -5.55
CA GLU A 83 -10.79 5.36 -5.42
C GLU A 83 -10.22 5.88 -4.10
N ARG A 84 -10.51 7.13 -3.71
CA ARG A 84 -9.98 7.69 -2.45
C ARG A 84 -10.44 6.94 -1.22
N ARG A 85 -11.66 6.37 -1.24
CA ARG A 85 -12.24 5.63 -0.12
C ARG A 85 -11.74 4.20 -0.03
N VAL A 86 -11.50 3.55 -1.15
CA VAL A 86 -11.27 2.08 -1.17
C VAL A 86 -9.85 1.68 -1.53
N ASN A 87 -9.04 2.62 -2.01
CA ASN A 87 -7.68 2.33 -2.44
C ASN A 87 -6.71 2.56 -1.27
N PRO A 88 -5.99 1.52 -0.82
CA PRO A 88 -5.11 1.60 0.35
C PRO A 88 -4.00 2.64 0.17
N PHE A 89 -3.58 2.92 -1.07
CA PHE A 89 -2.52 3.89 -1.36
C PHE A 89 -2.95 5.35 -1.17
N PHE A 90 -4.25 5.64 -1.21
CA PHE A 90 -4.80 6.95 -0.81
C PHE A 90 -5.03 7.05 0.71
N ARG A 91 -5.07 5.91 1.41
CA ARG A 91 -5.36 5.82 2.85
C ARG A 91 -4.12 5.76 3.73
N VAL A 92 -2.91 5.72 3.16
CA VAL A 92 -1.64 5.76 3.94
C VAL A 92 -1.44 7.01 4.80
N LYS A 93 -2.30 8.03 4.63
CA LYS A 93 -2.39 9.21 5.50
C LYS A 93 -3.18 8.96 6.79
N GLU A 94 -3.91 7.86 6.88
CA GLU A 94 -4.68 7.48 8.06
C GLU A 94 -3.78 6.70 9.01
N ARG A 95 -3.60 7.21 10.24
CA ARG A 95 -2.71 6.57 11.24
C ARG A 95 -3.08 5.12 11.50
N ALA A 96 -4.38 4.82 11.64
CA ALA A 96 -4.89 3.48 11.87
C ALA A 96 -4.43 2.47 10.79
N PHE A 97 -4.32 2.92 9.54
CA PHE A 97 -3.87 2.08 8.44
C PHE A 97 -2.37 1.79 8.52
N LEU A 98 -1.55 2.79 8.88
CA LEU A 98 -0.11 2.60 9.10
C LEU A 98 0.18 1.70 10.30
N ASP A 99 -0.54 1.88 11.40
CA ASP A 99 -0.39 1.05 12.60
C ASP A 99 -0.71 -0.42 12.28
N LYS A 100 -1.74 -0.66 11.43
CA LYS A 100 -2.09 -2.00 10.99
C LYS A 100 -1.02 -2.64 10.10
N ILE A 101 -0.42 -1.87 9.20
CA ILE A 101 0.75 -2.30 8.42
C ILE A 101 1.90 -2.69 9.33
N GLU A 102 2.17 -1.90 10.37
CA GLU A 102 3.24 -2.18 11.33
C GLU A 102 2.94 -3.45 12.15
N GLU A 103 1.70 -3.63 12.62
CA GLU A 103 1.26 -4.85 13.31
C GLU A 103 1.47 -6.09 12.44
N LEU A 104 1.08 -6.03 11.17
CA LEU A 104 1.26 -7.11 10.19
C LEU A 104 2.75 -7.43 10.00
N TYR A 105 3.60 -6.41 9.86
CA TYR A 105 5.04 -6.59 9.80
C TYR A 105 5.59 -7.27 11.06
N ALA A 106 5.16 -6.84 12.24
CA ALA A 106 5.57 -7.45 13.50
C ALA A 106 5.11 -8.90 13.62
N ALA A 107 3.90 -9.24 13.15
CA ALA A 107 3.38 -10.60 13.10
C ALA A 107 4.20 -11.49 12.13
N MET A 108 4.49 -11.00 10.93
CA MET A 108 5.35 -11.71 9.96
C MET A 108 6.75 -11.95 10.52
N ARG A 109 7.34 -10.95 11.20
CA ARG A 109 8.63 -11.08 11.91
C ARG A 109 8.61 -12.13 13.01
N ARG A 110 7.53 -12.21 13.79
CA ARG A 110 7.36 -13.25 14.82
C ARG A 110 7.29 -14.65 14.19
N SER A 111 6.55 -14.80 13.10
CA SER A 111 6.40 -16.06 12.37
C SER A 111 7.70 -16.50 11.67
N ALA A 112 8.53 -15.56 11.20
CA ALA A 112 9.87 -15.79 10.66
C ALA A 112 10.84 -16.52 11.61
N ARG A 113 10.53 -16.56 12.91
CA ARG A 113 11.30 -17.35 13.90
C ARG A 113 11.11 -18.87 13.72
N LYS A 114 10.09 -19.32 13.00
CA LYS A 114 9.87 -20.73 12.68
C LYS A 114 10.72 -21.13 11.47
N LYS A 115 11.54 -22.18 11.62
CA LYS A 115 12.51 -22.63 10.60
C LYS A 115 11.88 -22.87 9.22
N TRP A 116 10.65 -23.39 9.17
CA TRP A 116 9.93 -23.65 7.92
C TRP A 116 9.36 -22.38 7.27
N TYR A 117 9.01 -21.37 8.05
CA TYR A 117 8.43 -20.12 7.56
C TYR A 117 9.50 -19.24 6.88
N ARG A 118 10.78 -19.38 7.25
CA ARG A 118 11.93 -18.70 6.61
C ARG A 118 12.00 -18.90 5.09
N ARG A 119 11.40 -19.96 4.53
CA ARG A 119 11.35 -20.19 3.07
C ARG A 119 10.40 -19.24 2.34
N TYR A 120 9.38 -18.76 3.03
CA TYR A 120 8.34 -17.88 2.49
C TYR A 120 8.52 -16.43 2.94
N VAL A 121 9.49 -16.21 3.83
CA VAL A 121 9.93 -14.89 4.26
C VAL A 121 10.89 -14.36 3.18
N PRO A 122 10.67 -13.15 2.66
CA PRO A 122 11.52 -12.61 1.61
C PRO A 122 12.94 -12.38 2.13
N ASP A 123 13.96 -12.59 1.30
CA ASP A 123 15.38 -12.47 1.70
C ASP A 123 15.74 -11.10 2.28
N TRP A 124 14.97 -10.04 1.95
CA TRP A 124 15.14 -8.69 2.49
C TRP A 124 14.45 -8.43 3.84
N LEU A 125 13.56 -9.32 4.31
CA LEU A 125 13.06 -9.31 5.69
C LEU A 125 14.13 -9.86 6.66
N ASP A 126 15.21 -10.46 6.12
CA ASP A 126 16.39 -10.80 6.90
C ASP A 126 17.13 -9.53 7.38
N ARG A 127 17.63 -9.62 8.61
CA ARG A 127 17.90 -8.52 9.55
C ARG A 127 18.84 -7.41 9.02
N SER A 128 19.68 -7.71 8.04
CA SER A 128 20.81 -6.88 7.62
C SER A 128 20.48 -5.89 6.51
N ALA A 129 19.62 -6.29 5.56
CA ALA A 129 19.33 -5.49 4.37
C ALA A 129 18.32 -4.38 4.67
N PHE A 130 17.30 -4.63 5.49
CA PHE A 130 16.28 -3.63 5.84
C PHE A 130 16.83 -2.51 6.73
N ILE A 131 17.61 -2.84 7.78
CA ILE A 131 18.31 -1.83 8.59
C ILE A 131 19.26 -1.02 7.71
N ALA A 132 20.02 -1.64 6.81
CA ALA A 132 20.90 -0.89 5.91
C ALA A 132 20.17 -0.03 4.85
N THR A 133 18.90 -0.31 4.55
CA THR A 133 18.14 0.40 3.49
C THR A 133 17.15 1.43 4.06
N VAL A 134 16.64 1.21 5.28
CA VAL A 134 15.72 2.10 6.00
C VAL A 134 16.46 2.94 7.06
N GLU A 135 17.52 2.39 7.65
CA GLU A 135 18.45 3.04 8.59
C GLU A 135 19.89 3.00 8.05
N GLY A 136 20.07 2.98 6.73
CA GLY A 136 21.42 3.11 6.14
C GLY A 136 22.12 4.29 6.78
N PRO A 137 23.43 4.19 7.11
CA PRO A 137 24.09 5.16 7.96
C PRO A 137 23.87 6.53 7.33
N ASP A 138 23.11 7.37 8.02
CA ASP A 138 22.60 8.59 7.45
C ASP A 138 23.71 9.63 7.41
N LYS A 139 24.67 9.39 6.51
CA LYS A 139 25.79 10.27 6.26
C LYS A 139 25.27 11.57 5.68
N ARG A 140 24.13 11.57 4.98
CA ARG A 140 23.53 12.77 4.40
C ARG A 140 22.79 13.61 5.44
N ASP A 141 22.00 13.04 6.35
CA ASP A 141 21.36 13.87 7.39
C ASP A 141 22.35 14.27 8.50
N ALA A 142 23.35 13.44 8.79
CA ALA A 142 24.45 13.81 9.68
C ALA A 142 25.40 14.85 9.07
N GLU A 143 25.67 14.81 7.75
CA GLU A 143 26.42 15.85 7.05
C GLU A 143 25.59 17.12 6.85
N MET A 144 24.31 17.02 6.49
CA MET A 144 23.40 18.17 6.31
C MET A 144 23.10 18.85 7.65
N GLY A 145 22.96 18.09 8.74
CA GLY A 145 22.85 18.61 10.10
C GLY A 145 24.14 19.26 10.62
N LYS A 146 25.31 18.80 10.15
CA LYS A 146 26.61 19.45 10.41
C LYS A 146 26.81 20.69 9.52
N LEU A 147 26.35 20.67 8.27
CA LEU A 147 26.41 21.78 7.33
C LEU A 147 25.49 22.92 7.76
N ALA A 148 24.26 22.61 8.18
CA ALA A 148 23.27 23.57 8.66
C ALA A 148 23.73 24.30 9.94
N ARG A 149 24.37 23.58 10.88
CA ARG A 149 24.99 24.21 12.06
C ARG A 149 26.22 25.07 11.72
N LYS A 150 26.92 24.74 10.64
CA LYS A 150 28.13 25.44 10.20
C LYS A 150 27.85 26.65 9.32
N MET A 151 26.69 26.71 8.65
CA MET A 151 26.36 27.78 7.69
C MET A 151 25.46 28.90 8.22
N GLY A 152 24.93 28.83 9.44
CA GLY A 152 24.31 29.98 10.12
C GLY A 152 23.29 30.80 9.30
N GLN A 153 22.64 30.20 8.30
CA GLN A 153 21.73 30.90 7.39
C GLN A 153 20.52 30.03 7.09
N THR A 154 19.36 30.67 7.26
CA THR A 154 18.02 30.23 6.92
C THR A 154 17.87 30.12 5.39
N GLY A 155 17.54 28.93 4.91
CA GLY A 155 17.20 28.61 3.51
C GLY A 155 15.89 27.80 3.43
N PRO A 156 15.22 27.75 2.27
CA PRO A 156 13.76 27.86 2.18
C PRO A 156 12.98 26.53 2.35
N ASP A 157 11.84 26.66 3.07
CA ASP A 157 10.57 25.93 2.96
C ASP A 157 10.58 24.41 2.68
N PHE A 158 11.12 23.63 3.62
CA PHE A 158 10.59 22.29 3.93
C PHE A 158 9.86 22.27 5.28
N ALA A 159 9.38 23.42 5.74
CA ALA A 159 8.56 23.54 6.93
C ALA A 159 7.08 23.20 6.61
N ASP A 160 6.83 21.97 6.19
CA ASP A 160 5.50 21.36 6.33
C ASP A 160 5.61 20.23 7.37
N ILE A 161 5.98 20.64 8.58
CA ILE A 161 5.82 19.81 9.78
C ILE A 161 4.34 19.94 10.12
N SER A 162 3.52 18.96 9.70
CA SER A 162 2.18 18.83 10.28
C SER A 162 2.34 18.80 11.80
N ARG A 163 1.67 19.75 12.47
CA ARG A 163 1.70 19.97 13.92
C ARG A 163 0.58 19.21 14.62
N ASP A 164 0.08 18.15 14.02
CA ASP A 164 -0.84 17.21 14.64
C ASP A 164 -0.08 15.90 14.92
N PRO A 165 0.11 15.49 16.18
CA PRO A 165 0.80 14.23 16.51
C PRO A 165 0.10 12.99 15.93
N ASP A 166 -1.17 13.11 15.52
CA ASP A 166 -1.94 12.02 14.95
C ASP A 166 -1.92 11.99 13.40
N GLU A 167 -1.34 13.00 12.73
CA GLU A 167 -1.23 13.02 11.27
C GLU A 167 0.15 12.51 10.81
N PRO A 168 0.22 11.43 9.99
CA PRO A 168 1.49 10.89 9.53
C PRO A 168 2.25 11.85 8.63
N SER A 169 3.57 11.91 8.82
CA SER A 169 4.45 12.65 7.93
C SER A 169 4.45 12.08 6.50
N ALA A 170 4.84 12.89 5.52
CA ALA A 170 5.00 12.42 4.13
C ALA A 170 5.99 11.25 4.03
N ILE A 171 7.02 11.22 4.88
CA ILE A 171 8.01 10.13 4.95
C ILE A 171 7.35 8.83 5.41
N GLU A 172 6.49 8.88 6.42
CA GLU A 172 5.74 7.71 6.89
C GLU A 172 4.75 7.21 5.84
N CYS A 173 4.06 8.12 5.14
CA CYS A 173 3.18 7.76 4.04
C CYS A 173 3.93 7.06 2.90
N VAL A 174 5.11 7.56 2.51
CA VAL A 174 5.96 6.95 1.49
C VAL A 174 6.43 5.55 1.93
N LYS A 175 6.80 5.38 3.20
CA LYS A 175 7.11 4.05 3.76
C LYS A 175 5.89 3.13 3.66
N GLY A 176 4.70 3.60 4.04
CA GLY A 176 3.45 2.85 3.92
C GLY A 176 3.17 2.41 2.48
N ILE A 177 3.32 3.30 1.49
CA ILE A 177 3.15 2.98 0.07
C ILE A 177 4.11 1.88 -0.39
N LYS A 178 5.40 2.02 -0.05
CA LYS A 178 6.40 1.01 -0.38
C LYS A 178 6.02 -0.34 0.21
N THR A 179 5.63 -0.34 1.48
CA THR A 179 5.22 -1.54 2.18
C THR A 179 3.97 -2.18 1.58
N CYS A 180 2.93 -1.40 1.27
CA CYS A 180 1.76 -1.92 0.56
C CYS A 180 2.17 -2.57 -0.76
N GLN A 181 3.03 -1.91 -1.55
CA GLN A 181 3.50 -2.43 -2.83
C GLN A 181 4.26 -3.76 -2.70
N GLU A 182 5.04 -3.94 -1.63
CA GLU A 182 5.71 -5.20 -1.32
C GLU A 182 4.71 -6.29 -0.88
N LEU A 183 3.76 -5.95 -0.01
CA LEU A 183 2.74 -6.88 0.48
C LEU A 183 1.83 -7.40 -0.63
N ILE A 184 1.59 -6.59 -1.67
CA ILE A 184 0.86 -6.99 -2.87
C ILE A 184 1.46 -8.24 -3.55
N GLN A 185 2.77 -8.46 -3.42
CA GLN A 185 3.43 -9.64 -4.01
C GLN A 185 3.07 -10.93 -3.27
N TYR A 186 2.60 -10.84 -2.02
CA TYR A 186 2.20 -11.98 -1.18
C TYR A 186 0.68 -12.22 -1.18
N ARG A 187 -0.06 -11.58 -2.09
CA ARG A 187 -1.52 -11.73 -2.22
C ARG A 187 -2.00 -13.19 -2.26
N HIS A 188 -1.26 -14.06 -2.94
CA HIS A 188 -1.58 -15.49 -2.99
C HIS A 188 -1.63 -16.17 -1.61
N ALA A 189 -0.78 -15.73 -0.68
CA ALA A 189 -0.79 -16.25 0.70
C ALA A 189 -1.95 -15.67 1.53
N ILE A 190 -2.39 -14.44 1.19
CA ILE A 190 -3.52 -13.77 1.85
C ILE A 190 -4.83 -14.47 1.47
N ASP A 191 -5.07 -14.75 0.18
CA ASP A 191 -6.28 -15.44 -0.30
C ASP A 191 -6.45 -16.85 0.31
N GLN A 192 -5.34 -17.56 0.52
CA GLN A 192 -5.32 -18.88 1.18
C GLN A 192 -5.66 -18.80 2.68
N ALA A 193 -5.27 -17.71 3.36
CA ALA A 193 -5.54 -17.51 4.78
C ALA A 193 -6.99 -17.05 5.05
N THR A 194 -7.62 -16.36 4.11
CA THR A 194 -9.00 -15.86 4.22
C THR A 194 -10.08 -16.87 3.81
N GLY A 195 -9.72 -18.13 3.51
CA GLY A 195 -10.71 -19.20 3.29
C GLY A 195 -11.39 -19.19 1.92
N GLY A 196 -10.64 -19.03 0.83
CA GLY A 196 -11.12 -19.31 -0.53
C GLY A 196 -11.12 -20.80 -0.86
N GLY A 197 -11.97 -21.61 -0.22
CA GLY A 197 -12.33 -22.93 -0.71
C GLY A 197 -13.30 -22.79 -1.91
N GLY A 198 -12.95 -23.36 -3.05
CA GLY A 198 -13.87 -23.48 -4.20
C GLY A 198 -13.22 -23.33 -5.56
N GLY A 199 -12.41 -24.31 -5.94
CA GLY A 199 -12.05 -24.58 -7.33
C GLY A 199 -11.95 -26.10 -7.47
N ALA A 200 -13.07 -26.72 -7.82
CA ALA A 200 -13.19 -28.15 -8.04
C ALA A 200 -12.21 -28.61 -9.13
N GLU A 201 -11.57 -29.74 -8.87
CA GLU A 201 -11.06 -30.63 -9.92
C GLU A 201 -12.16 -30.82 -10.96
N VAL A 202 -11.84 -30.49 -12.21
CA VAL A 202 -12.53 -31.08 -13.34
C VAL A 202 -11.53 -32.08 -13.88
N ASP A 203 -11.74 -33.35 -13.49
CA ASP A 203 -11.17 -34.49 -14.17
C ASP A 203 -11.66 -34.46 -15.63
N GLU A 204 -10.71 -34.35 -16.56
CA GLU A 204 -10.96 -34.58 -17.99
C GLU A 204 -10.94 -36.09 -18.24
N ASP A 205 -12.12 -36.71 -18.20
CA ASP A 205 -12.41 -37.99 -18.85
C ASP A 205 -13.54 -37.77 -19.87
N GLU A 206 -13.18 -37.60 -21.15
CA GLU A 206 -13.88 -38.14 -22.33
C GLU A 206 -13.02 -38.05 -23.61
#